data_AF-A0AB35MKG4-F1
#
_entry.id   AF-A0AB35MKG4-F1
#
_cell.length_a   1.000
_cell.length_b   1.000
_cell.length_c   1.000
_cell.angle_alpha   90.00
_cell.angle_beta   90.00
_cell.angle_gamma   90.00
#
_symmetry.space_group_name_H-M   'P 1'
#
loop_
_entity.id
_entity.type
_entity.pdbx_description
1 polymer ?
#
loop_
_entity_poly.entity_id
_entity_poly.type
_entity_poly.pdbx_seq_one_letter_code
_entity_poly.pdbx_strand_id
1 'polypeptide(L)'
;MTSIRKLVKRAVPPSVVRAAREILPARAARTVERRPAAYSALALQAVVDHGDGFPGSMKLRPNVDERAVTLAGGAEVPRFIDHVDYERPPEDLVFVAVCNDKYAPGLEALLLSLQRVYPGIDNAFIVFHDEGLSSLSMHRIRQIYPAVRFELRDPSQYEVELGDAYNHRRVGLLGYLTLEALTMAEPSWVVILDTDLLVLGDISPLWQGTTAKAVPDAGVRPYALRSSTTGRSVINSGVISLPASERGPEAAARMDKVLRELAHHSDPLLNRFADQRFWNIYLAGRELELLPQNFNMNKVLYTDTFAGSEAGTPSILHMTGPKPWFDFILHELTTREDRRRLRKERGQHQTAFTLWNQLYHQGILKARVDAFRAEVGPQLDAEKGRADGRPVVLIGNGPSLTHTDMSAFDGYEKVAFNWFVRHEDFDVIRPDHLVLPSHMLFGGWHTPDPHLPQDFIDALTSHEHKPVLWISYYFKPYIDTIAELADFDIRYFLFEKPFKRRMEKMGWAPLDLYSPLVDTNTGVLTAGVPMALHFGATDIVIVGCDSNYSSASGSYFYEASQHSSATTREDTLLKTWTTDGPGQFGYRVTRNLLHERGVGFSDATVGGALTVLPKVTLDEVRAIASAAVRTA
;
A
#
# COMPACT_ATOMS: atom_id res chain seq x y z
N MET A 1 -14.10 -10.33 -32.28
CA MET A 1 -15.26 -9.47 -31.95
C MET A 1 -15.46 -8.42 -33.05
N THR A 2 -15.90 -8.87 -34.23
CA THR A 2 -15.94 -8.03 -35.44
C THR A 2 -17.12 -8.43 -36.33
N SER A 3 -18.38 -8.38 -35.84
CA SER A 3 -19.54 -8.59 -36.73
C SER A 3 -20.91 -8.21 -36.14
N ILE A 4 -21.12 -6.95 -35.72
CA ILE A 4 -22.48 -6.41 -35.49
C ILE A 4 -22.55 -4.97 -36.02
N ARG A 5 -22.37 -4.77 -37.33
CA ARG A 5 -22.61 -3.47 -38.02
C ARG A 5 -23.17 -3.62 -39.45
N LYS A 6 -23.81 -4.75 -39.77
CA LYS A 6 -24.52 -4.95 -41.04
C LYS A 6 -25.96 -5.37 -40.79
N LEU A 7 -26.81 -4.43 -40.38
CA LEU A 7 -28.25 -4.58 -40.54
C LEU A 7 -28.90 -3.22 -40.78
N VAL A 8 -29.59 -3.14 -41.94
CA VAL A 8 -30.61 -2.17 -42.35
C VAL A 8 -30.13 -0.74 -42.68
N LYS A 9 -29.50 -0.58 -43.85
CA LYS A 9 -29.66 0.64 -44.68
C LYS A 9 -30.86 0.44 -45.60
N ARG A 10 -32.09 0.55 -45.08
CA ARG A 10 -33.23 0.91 -45.93
C ARG A 10 -33.13 2.41 -46.14
N ALA A 11 -32.95 2.83 -47.39
CA ALA A 11 -32.89 4.23 -47.77
C ALA A 11 -34.19 4.91 -47.33
N VAL A 12 -34.10 5.77 -46.31
CA VAL A 12 -35.18 6.68 -45.95
C VAL A 12 -35.39 7.59 -47.16
N PRO A 13 -36.60 7.67 -47.75
CA PRO A 13 -36.85 8.53 -48.88
C PRO A 13 -36.44 9.98 -48.56
N PRO A 14 -35.80 10.72 -49.48
CA PRO A 14 -35.40 12.10 -49.25
C PRO A 14 -36.55 13.01 -48.76
N SER A 15 -37.79 12.67 -49.11
CA SER A 15 -39.01 13.34 -48.64
C SER A 15 -39.26 13.19 -47.14
N VAL A 16 -38.94 12.04 -46.54
CA VAL A 16 -39.09 11.79 -45.10
C VAL A 16 -37.98 12.50 -44.30
N VAL A 17 -36.76 12.59 -44.86
CA VAL A 17 -35.68 13.39 -44.25
C VAL A 17 -35.99 14.89 -44.29
N ARG A 18 -36.70 15.35 -45.34
CA ARG A 18 -37.13 16.75 -45.47
C ARG A 18 -38.28 17.09 -44.51
N ALA A 19 -39.30 16.24 -44.41
CA ALA A 19 -40.39 16.41 -43.44
C ALA A 19 -39.91 16.34 -41.98
N ALA A 20 -38.93 15.48 -41.67
CA ALA A 20 -38.33 15.42 -40.33
C ALA A 20 -37.49 16.67 -40.00
N ARG A 21 -36.95 17.39 -40.99
CA ARG A 21 -36.26 18.68 -40.77
C ARG A 21 -37.22 19.84 -40.55
N GLU A 22 -38.43 19.78 -41.08
CA GLU A 22 -39.44 20.83 -40.93
C GLU A 22 -40.24 20.72 -39.61
N ILE A 23 -40.24 19.54 -38.96
CA ILE A 23 -40.89 19.30 -37.66
C ILE A 23 -39.91 19.47 -36.47
N LEU A 24 -38.60 19.58 -36.72
CA LEU A 24 -37.65 19.87 -35.65
C LEU A 24 -37.75 21.36 -35.29
N PRO A 25 -38.16 21.72 -34.04
CA PRO A 25 -38.23 23.11 -33.61
C PRO A 25 -36.87 23.77 -33.87
N ALA A 26 -36.91 25.02 -34.36
CA ALA A 26 -35.74 25.85 -34.61
C ALA A 26 -34.72 25.60 -33.50
N ARG A 27 -33.60 24.96 -33.87
CA ARG A 27 -32.60 24.45 -32.93
C ARG A 27 -32.15 25.65 -32.10
N ALA A 28 -32.71 25.79 -30.89
CA ALA A 28 -32.44 26.91 -30.01
C ALA A 28 -30.94 27.11 -30.03
N ALA A 29 -30.50 28.32 -30.40
CA ALA A 29 -29.09 28.63 -30.61
C ALA A 29 -28.33 28.05 -29.43
N ARG A 30 -27.62 26.94 -29.68
CA ARG A 30 -27.00 26.16 -28.63
C ARG A 30 -25.91 27.10 -28.14
N THR A 31 -26.16 27.76 -27.02
CA THR A 31 -25.17 28.61 -26.36
C THR A 31 -23.95 27.73 -26.27
N VAL A 32 -22.91 28.09 -27.05
CA VAL A 32 -21.65 27.36 -27.02
C VAL A 32 -21.17 27.59 -25.60
N GLU A 33 -21.39 26.61 -24.75
CA GLU A 33 -20.98 26.64 -23.35
C GLU A 33 -19.46 26.76 -23.41
N ARG A 34 -18.97 28.00 -23.25
CA ARG A 34 -17.55 28.29 -23.35
C ARG A 34 -16.91 27.52 -22.22
N ARG A 35 -15.97 26.64 -22.56
CA ARG A 35 -15.19 25.94 -21.55
C ARG A 35 -14.49 27.00 -20.68
N PRO A 36 -14.56 26.86 -19.34
CA PRO A 36 -13.78 27.71 -18.45
C PRO A 36 -12.31 27.71 -18.88
N ALA A 37 -11.61 28.83 -18.69
CA ALA A 37 -10.17 28.84 -18.93
C ALA A 37 -9.48 27.86 -17.97
N ALA A 38 -8.37 27.30 -18.44
CA ALA A 38 -7.41 26.67 -17.55
C ALA A 38 -6.90 27.71 -16.54
N TYR A 39 -6.41 27.24 -15.40
CA TYR A 39 -5.81 28.15 -14.43
C TYR A 39 -4.60 28.85 -15.05
N SER A 40 -4.48 30.15 -14.76
CA SER A 40 -3.27 30.94 -14.92
C SER A 40 -3.34 32.13 -13.98
N ALA A 41 -2.21 32.76 -13.65
CA ALA A 41 -2.19 34.00 -12.89
C ALA A 41 -3.04 35.10 -13.56
N LEU A 42 -3.00 35.18 -14.90
CA LEU A 42 -3.81 36.11 -15.69
C LEU A 42 -5.31 35.82 -15.56
N ALA A 43 -5.71 34.55 -15.62
CA ALA A 43 -7.12 34.17 -15.45
C ALA A 43 -7.61 34.43 -14.02
N LEU A 44 -6.77 34.19 -13.01
CA LEU A 44 -7.08 34.53 -11.62
C LEU A 44 -7.25 36.04 -11.45
N GLN A 45 -6.32 36.85 -11.97
CA GLN A 45 -6.41 38.31 -11.92
C GLN A 45 -7.66 38.82 -12.64
N ALA A 46 -7.97 38.30 -13.82
CA ALA A 46 -9.19 38.66 -14.53
C ALA A 46 -10.47 38.31 -13.74
N VAL A 47 -10.45 37.23 -12.95
CA VAL A 47 -11.56 36.89 -12.02
C VAL A 47 -11.67 37.90 -10.88
N VAL A 48 -10.56 38.39 -10.35
CA VAL A 48 -10.55 39.46 -9.35
C VAL A 48 -11.09 40.77 -9.96
N ASP A 49 -10.63 41.13 -11.16
CA ASP A 49 -10.93 42.42 -11.79
C ASP A 49 -12.36 42.50 -12.38
N HIS A 50 -12.90 41.37 -12.85
CA HIS A 50 -14.14 41.33 -13.64
C HIS A 50 -15.22 40.40 -13.09
N GLY A 51 -14.96 39.74 -11.96
CA GLY A 51 -15.84 38.71 -11.41
C GLY A 51 -15.65 37.36 -12.11
N ASP A 52 -16.46 36.35 -11.79
CA ASP A 52 -16.35 35.01 -12.39
C ASP A 52 -17.31 34.77 -13.57
N GLY A 53 -18.08 35.79 -13.96
CA GLY A 53 -19.04 35.75 -15.07
C GLY A 53 -18.51 36.21 -16.43
N PHE A 54 -17.27 36.71 -16.52
CA PHE A 54 -16.73 37.20 -17.80
C PHE A 54 -16.36 36.03 -18.74
N PRO A 55 -16.37 36.24 -20.07
CA PRO A 55 -16.08 35.18 -21.01
C PRO A 55 -14.65 34.63 -20.84
N GLY A 56 -14.54 33.34 -20.51
CA GLY A 56 -13.25 32.67 -20.29
C GLY A 56 -12.75 32.74 -18.85
N SER A 57 -13.59 33.08 -17.87
CA SER A 57 -13.24 32.99 -16.46
C SER A 57 -12.81 31.58 -16.04
N MET A 58 -11.90 31.50 -15.08
CA MET A 58 -11.57 30.25 -14.41
C MET A 58 -12.82 29.75 -13.67
N LYS A 59 -13.03 28.43 -13.67
CA LYS A 59 -14.06 27.82 -12.84
C LYS A 59 -13.69 27.93 -11.37
N LEU A 60 -14.34 28.85 -10.65
CA LEU A 60 -14.30 28.87 -9.19
C LEU A 60 -15.08 27.68 -8.63
N ARG A 61 -14.59 27.14 -7.51
CA ARG A 61 -15.35 26.11 -6.79
C ARG A 61 -16.60 26.76 -6.16
N PRO A 62 -17.71 26.01 -6.04
CA PRO A 62 -18.98 26.56 -5.57
C PRO A 62 -19.01 26.92 -4.07
N ASN A 63 -17.90 26.79 -3.35
CA ASN A 63 -17.84 27.21 -1.95
C ASN A 63 -17.93 28.74 -1.90
N VAL A 64 -19.06 29.25 -1.40
CA VAL A 64 -19.43 30.67 -1.40
C VAL A 64 -18.36 31.53 -0.72
N ASP A 65 -17.77 31.03 0.37
CA ASP A 65 -16.76 31.76 1.13
C ASP A 65 -15.44 31.86 0.38
N GLU A 66 -14.97 30.76 -0.21
CA GLU A 66 -13.74 30.76 -1.03
C GLU A 66 -13.89 31.68 -2.25
N ARG A 67 -15.07 31.66 -2.86
CA ARG A 67 -15.41 32.52 -3.99
C ARG A 67 -15.37 33.99 -3.57
N ALA A 68 -16.01 34.35 -2.45
CA ALA A 68 -16.03 35.72 -1.96
C ALA A 68 -14.62 36.23 -1.66
N VAL A 69 -13.78 35.43 -0.98
CA VAL A 69 -12.38 35.79 -0.70
C VAL A 69 -11.57 35.96 -1.97
N THR A 70 -11.76 35.07 -2.96
CA THR A 70 -11.08 35.17 -4.26
C THR A 70 -11.45 36.46 -4.97
N LEU A 71 -12.76 36.77 -5.06
CA LEU A 71 -13.26 37.98 -5.72
C LEU A 71 -12.83 39.26 -4.99
N ALA A 72 -12.59 39.20 -3.69
CA ALA A 72 -12.06 40.30 -2.90
C ALA A 72 -10.53 40.48 -3.05
N GLY A 73 -9.87 39.74 -3.95
CA GLY A 73 -8.41 39.82 -4.15
C GLY A 73 -7.60 39.10 -3.07
N GLY A 74 -8.23 38.27 -2.24
CA GLY A 74 -7.58 37.49 -1.20
C GLY A 74 -6.90 36.20 -1.70
N ALA A 75 -6.68 36.05 -3.00
CA ALA A 75 -6.06 34.87 -3.60
C ALA A 75 -4.61 35.12 -4.00
N GLU A 76 -3.72 34.18 -3.69
CA GLU A 76 -2.29 34.24 -4.01
C GLU A 76 -1.86 33.11 -4.93
N VAL A 77 -1.16 33.48 -6.00
CA VAL A 77 -0.60 32.54 -6.97
C VAL A 77 0.51 31.71 -6.30
N PRO A 78 0.53 30.38 -6.46
CA PRO A 78 1.60 29.54 -5.95
C PRO A 78 2.94 29.97 -6.53
N ARG A 79 3.97 29.95 -5.70
CA ARG A 79 5.34 30.24 -6.11
C ARG A 79 6.13 28.94 -6.16
N PHE A 80 6.96 28.79 -7.18
CA PHE A 80 7.87 27.67 -7.32
C PHE A 80 9.28 28.22 -7.46
N ILE A 81 10.24 27.60 -6.80
CA ILE A 81 11.66 27.91 -6.98
C ILE A 81 12.41 26.62 -7.28
N ASP A 82 13.38 26.70 -8.18
CA ASP A 82 14.36 25.64 -8.35
C ASP A 82 15.43 25.80 -7.26
N HIS A 83 15.35 24.95 -6.25
CA HIS A 83 16.33 24.93 -5.16
C HIS A 83 17.38 23.85 -5.46
N VAL A 84 18.62 24.27 -5.66
CA VAL A 84 19.74 23.39 -6.05
C VAL A 84 20.80 23.25 -4.97
N ASP A 85 20.78 24.12 -3.97
CA ASP A 85 21.76 24.12 -2.90
C ASP A 85 21.42 23.02 -1.89
N TYR A 86 22.34 22.07 -1.72
CA TYR A 86 22.17 20.97 -0.80
C TYR A 86 22.82 21.28 0.54
N GLU A 87 22.07 21.15 1.63
CA GLU A 87 22.61 21.22 2.99
C GLU A 87 22.09 20.05 3.81
N ARG A 88 23.00 19.33 4.48
CA ARG A 88 22.65 18.22 5.36
C ARG A 88 21.87 18.76 6.57
N PRO A 89 20.84 18.05 7.08
CA PRO A 89 20.23 18.42 8.36
C PRO A 89 21.28 18.48 9.49
N PRO A 90 21.20 19.47 10.41
CA PRO A 90 22.00 19.49 11.63
C PRO A 90 21.85 18.18 12.40
N GLU A 91 22.90 17.72 13.09
CA GLU A 91 22.87 16.42 13.80
C GLU A 91 21.77 16.34 14.86
N ASP A 92 21.44 17.46 15.49
CA ASP A 92 20.44 17.58 16.54
C ASP A 92 19.03 17.93 16.03
N LEU A 93 18.83 18.03 14.71
CA LEU A 93 17.51 18.21 14.11
C LEU A 93 16.64 16.98 14.35
N VAL A 94 15.37 17.21 14.69
CA VAL A 94 14.37 16.15 14.85
C VAL A 94 13.24 16.29 13.84
N PHE A 95 12.91 15.19 13.16
CA PHE A 95 11.69 15.09 12.36
C PHE A 95 10.54 14.59 13.23
N VAL A 96 9.34 15.11 13.00
CA VAL A 96 8.11 14.71 13.71
C VAL A 96 7.04 14.33 12.70
N ALA A 97 6.34 13.22 12.93
CA ALA A 97 5.14 12.86 12.19
C ALA A 97 4.08 12.29 13.13
N VAL A 98 2.85 12.15 12.61
CA VAL A 98 1.76 11.45 13.29
C VAL A 98 1.27 10.29 12.43
N CYS A 99 1.18 9.08 13.00
CA CYS A 99 0.85 7.88 12.24
C CYS A 99 -0.06 6.92 12.99
N ASN A 100 -0.89 6.20 12.23
CA ASN A 100 -1.56 4.97 12.64
C ASN A 100 -1.43 3.92 11.51
N ASP A 101 -1.96 2.72 11.66
CA ASP A 101 -1.78 1.64 10.67
C ASP A 101 -2.35 1.96 9.29
N LYS A 102 -3.39 2.81 9.20
CA LYS A 102 -3.94 3.27 7.91
C LYS A 102 -2.92 4.11 7.13
N TYR A 103 -2.04 4.83 7.82
CA TYR A 103 -1.06 5.74 7.25
C TYR A 103 0.38 5.19 7.27
N ALA A 104 0.62 4.01 7.87
CA ALA A 104 1.94 3.39 7.93
C ALA A 104 2.63 3.26 6.55
N PRO A 105 1.96 2.85 5.44
CA PRO A 105 2.62 2.83 4.12
C PRO A 105 3.02 4.22 3.60
N GLY A 106 2.30 5.26 4.01
CA GLY A 106 2.68 6.64 3.72
C GLY A 106 3.98 6.99 4.43
N LEU A 107 4.07 6.71 5.73
CA LEU A 107 5.28 6.94 6.53
C LEU A 107 6.47 6.13 5.99
N GLU A 108 6.27 4.87 5.60
CA GLU A 108 7.31 4.07 4.92
C GLU A 108 7.81 4.78 3.66
N ALA A 109 6.91 5.31 2.82
CA ALA A 109 7.29 6.05 1.61
C ALA A 109 8.04 7.36 1.93
N LEU A 110 7.59 8.11 2.94
CA LEU A 110 8.26 9.32 3.41
C LEU A 110 9.71 9.03 3.80
N LEU A 111 9.93 8.05 4.68
CA LEU A 111 11.26 7.70 5.18
C LEU A 111 12.19 7.20 4.08
N LEU A 112 11.70 6.33 3.19
CA LEU A 112 12.46 5.85 2.03
C LEU A 112 12.86 6.99 1.09
N SER A 113 11.94 7.93 0.87
CA SER A 113 12.20 9.10 0.01
C SER A 113 13.16 10.09 0.66
N LEU A 114 13.09 10.27 1.97
CA LEU A 114 14.02 11.08 2.75
C LEU A 114 15.43 10.50 2.69
N GLN A 115 15.60 9.19 2.93
CA GLN A 115 16.90 8.50 2.82
C GLN A 115 17.46 8.52 1.38
N ARG A 116 16.59 8.56 0.37
CA ARG A 116 17.01 8.69 -1.02
C ARG A 116 17.63 10.05 -1.31
N VAL A 117 17.06 11.13 -0.77
CA VAL A 117 17.58 12.49 -0.94
C VAL A 117 18.77 12.77 -0.01
N TYR A 118 18.75 12.21 1.21
CA TYR A 118 19.84 12.31 2.19
C TYR A 118 20.38 10.92 2.54
N PRO A 119 21.25 10.32 1.70
CA PRO A 119 21.84 9.03 2.00
C PRO A 119 22.61 9.05 3.33
N GLY A 120 22.33 8.07 4.20
CA GLY A 120 22.96 7.95 5.51
C GLY A 120 22.39 8.90 6.58
N ILE A 121 21.27 9.58 6.32
CA ILE A 121 20.55 10.35 7.33
C ILE A 121 20.12 9.44 8.49
N ASP A 122 20.42 9.90 9.70
CA ASP A 122 20.24 9.19 10.97
C ASP A 122 19.68 10.10 12.07
N ASN A 123 19.24 11.32 11.71
CA ASN A 123 18.49 12.22 12.58
C ASN A 123 17.32 11.51 13.24
N ALA A 124 17.03 11.86 14.49
CA ALA A 124 15.89 11.31 15.20
C ALA A 124 14.59 11.62 14.44
N PHE A 125 13.74 10.61 14.32
CA PHE A 125 12.42 10.74 13.70
C PHE A 125 11.38 10.28 14.71
N ILE A 126 10.65 11.21 15.31
CA ILE A 126 9.64 10.91 16.32
C ILE A 126 8.28 10.77 15.65
N VAL A 127 7.62 9.65 15.89
CA VAL A 127 6.27 9.37 15.40
C VAL A 127 5.35 9.33 16.61
N PHE A 128 4.53 10.37 16.75
CA PHE A 128 3.43 10.34 17.71
C PHE A 128 2.30 9.49 17.15
N HIS A 129 1.71 8.67 18.01
CA HIS A 129 0.59 7.83 17.65
C HIS A 129 -0.36 7.64 18.82
N ASP A 130 -1.60 7.27 18.52
CA ASP A 130 -2.53 6.72 19.47
C ASP A 130 -2.38 5.19 19.51
N GLU A 131 -3.30 4.46 20.15
CA GLU A 131 -3.27 2.98 20.13
C GLU A 131 -3.51 2.37 18.73
N GLY A 132 -3.72 3.18 17.70
CA GLY A 132 -3.99 2.74 16.33
C GLY A 132 -2.77 2.39 15.48
N LEU A 133 -1.55 2.43 16.02
CA LEU A 133 -0.33 1.97 15.34
C LEU A 133 0.16 0.66 15.95
N SER A 134 0.03 -0.44 15.21
CA SER A 134 0.43 -1.77 15.65
C SER A 134 1.94 -1.95 15.87
N SER A 135 2.28 -2.93 16.72
CA SER A 135 3.67 -3.40 16.91
C SER A 135 4.32 -3.89 15.62
N LEU A 136 3.55 -4.57 14.75
CA LEU A 136 4.02 -5.03 13.45
C LEU A 136 4.43 -3.84 12.56
N SER A 137 3.58 -2.81 12.45
CA SER A 137 3.91 -1.60 11.68
C SER A 137 5.12 -0.87 12.27
N MET A 138 5.17 -0.70 13.59
CA MET A 138 6.32 -0.08 14.27
C MET A 138 7.63 -0.81 13.98
N HIS A 139 7.63 -2.14 14.04
CA HIS A 139 8.81 -2.94 13.70
C HIS A 139 9.21 -2.76 12.23
N ARG A 140 8.25 -2.86 11.30
CA ARG A 140 8.49 -2.70 9.86
C ARG A 140 9.06 -1.34 9.49
N ILE A 141 8.63 -0.28 10.18
CA ILE A 141 9.13 1.09 9.99
C ILE A 141 10.55 1.24 10.55
N ARG A 142 10.84 0.66 11.73
CA ARG A 142 12.21 0.65 12.31
C ARG A 142 13.24 -0.04 11.41
N GLN A 143 12.84 -1.09 10.69
CA GLN A 143 13.72 -1.75 9.71
C GLN A 143 14.09 -0.83 8.54
N ILE A 144 13.25 0.15 8.19
CA ILE A 144 13.55 1.14 7.15
C ILE A 144 14.42 2.26 7.73
N TYR A 145 14.04 2.76 8.91
CA TYR A 145 14.68 3.91 9.53
C TYR A 145 14.97 3.63 11.01
N PRO A 146 16.16 3.10 11.36
CA PRO A 146 16.46 2.65 12.72
C PRO A 146 16.39 3.75 13.80
N ALA A 147 16.60 5.01 13.43
CA ALA A 147 16.53 6.16 14.34
C ALA A 147 15.08 6.63 14.62
N VAL A 148 14.06 5.92 14.15
CA VAL A 148 12.66 6.22 14.44
C VAL A 148 12.30 5.87 15.88
N ARG A 149 11.60 6.77 16.57
CA ARG A 149 11.05 6.59 17.91
C ARG A 149 9.54 6.71 17.85
N PHE A 150 8.84 5.81 18.51
CA PHE A 150 7.38 5.84 18.60
C PHE A 150 6.98 6.31 19.99
N GLU A 151 6.11 7.29 20.05
CA GLU A 151 5.64 7.87 21.29
C GLU A 151 4.11 7.83 21.33
N LEU A 152 3.59 6.95 22.19
CA LEU A 152 2.17 6.87 22.47
C LEU A 152 1.72 8.16 23.16
N ARG A 153 0.63 8.73 22.67
CA ARG A 153 -0.01 9.93 23.21
C ARG A 153 -1.52 9.78 23.15
N ASP A 154 -2.20 10.34 24.14
CA ASP A 154 -3.66 10.41 24.15
C ASP A 154 -4.10 11.70 23.44
N PRO A 155 -4.71 11.64 22.25
CA PRO A 155 -5.16 12.84 21.55
C PRO A 155 -6.38 13.50 22.22
N SER A 156 -7.03 12.85 23.19
CA SER A 156 -8.15 13.44 23.93
C SER A 156 -7.73 14.61 24.85
N GLN A 157 -6.45 14.68 25.22
CA GLN A 157 -5.91 15.70 26.11
C GLN A 157 -6.02 17.15 25.58
N TYR A 158 -6.20 17.33 24.28
CA TYR A 158 -6.31 18.68 23.69
C TYR A 158 -7.71 19.30 23.83
N GLU A 159 -8.71 18.50 24.24
CA GLU A 159 -10.07 18.97 24.51
C GLU A 159 -10.71 19.81 23.38
N VAL A 160 -10.41 19.47 22.11
CA VAL A 160 -10.91 20.22 20.95
C VAL A 160 -12.22 19.64 20.42
N GLU A 161 -13.23 20.51 20.26
CA GLU A 161 -14.46 20.15 19.56
C GLU A 161 -14.24 20.11 18.03
N LEU A 162 -14.47 18.93 17.45
CA LEU A 162 -14.39 18.72 16.01
C LEU A 162 -15.77 18.85 15.37
N GLY A 163 -15.90 19.65 14.31
CA GLY A 163 -17.12 19.73 13.50
C GLY A 163 -17.35 18.50 12.60
N ASP A 164 -18.45 18.48 11.85
CA ASP A 164 -18.86 17.32 11.02
C ASP A 164 -18.14 17.16 9.66
N ALA A 165 -17.19 18.05 9.37
CA ALA A 165 -16.45 18.02 8.10
C ALA A 165 -15.80 16.65 7.87
N TYR A 166 -15.77 16.18 6.62
CA TYR A 166 -15.17 14.88 6.28
C TYR A 166 -13.73 14.75 6.79
N ASN A 167 -12.94 15.82 6.74
CA ASN A 167 -11.57 15.81 7.24
C ASN A 167 -11.51 15.56 8.75
N HIS A 168 -12.44 16.12 9.53
CA HIS A 168 -12.53 15.88 10.97
C HIS A 168 -12.89 14.42 11.28
N ARG A 169 -13.84 13.84 10.54
CA ARG A 169 -14.19 12.42 10.70
C ARG A 169 -13.07 11.47 10.29
N ARG A 170 -12.22 11.89 9.34
CA ARG A 170 -11.13 11.06 8.81
C ARG A 170 -9.87 11.11 9.67
N VAL A 171 -9.46 12.30 10.09
CA VAL A 171 -8.23 12.55 10.86
C VAL A 171 -8.52 12.48 12.36
N GLY A 172 -9.71 12.89 12.79
CA GLY A 172 -10.07 12.96 14.20
C GLY A 172 -9.16 13.92 14.96
N LEU A 173 -8.97 13.63 16.25
CA LEU A 173 -8.05 14.35 17.12
C LEU A 173 -6.58 13.97 16.87
N LEU A 174 -6.32 12.91 16.08
CA LEU A 174 -4.97 12.39 15.84
C LEU A 174 -4.04 13.47 15.29
N GLY A 175 -4.51 14.33 14.38
CA GLY A 175 -3.70 15.41 13.81
C GLY A 175 -3.14 16.40 14.84
N TYR A 176 -3.80 16.56 15.99
CA TYR A 176 -3.33 17.43 17.07
C TYR A 176 -2.11 16.86 17.81
N LEU A 177 -1.75 15.59 17.61
CA LEU A 177 -0.48 15.07 18.12
C LEU A 177 0.75 15.77 17.51
N THR A 178 0.59 16.47 16.38
CA THR A 178 1.67 17.31 15.84
C THR A 178 2.07 18.44 16.79
N LEU A 179 1.19 18.83 17.72
CA LEU A 179 1.43 19.93 18.66
C LEU A 179 2.48 19.57 19.73
N GLU A 180 2.73 18.29 19.97
CA GLU A 180 3.80 17.81 20.86
C GLU A 180 5.17 18.41 20.45
N ALA A 181 5.37 18.71 19.17
CA ALA A 181 6.55 19.40 18.66
C ALA A 181 6.85 20.74 19.38
N LEU A 182 5.82 21.45 19.86
CA LEU A 182 5.97 22.71 20.60
C LEU A 182 6.59 22.51 21.98
N THR A 183 6.51 21.31 22.54
CA THR A 183 7.04 21.00 23.88
C THR A 183 8.52 20.60 23.86
N MET A 184 9.07 20.29 22.68
CA MET A 184 10.43 19.81 22.50
C MET A 184 11.43 20.96 22.57
N ALA A 185 12.11 21.15 23.69
CA ALA A 185 13.02 22.29 23.88
C ALA A 185 14.46 22.07 23.37
N GLU A 186 14.94 20.82 23.35
CA GLU A 186 16.36 20.51 23.17
C GLU A 186 16.88 20.63 21.73
N PRO A 187 16.19 20.12 20.68
CA PRO A 187 16.69 20.16 19.30
C PRO A 187 16.93 21.59 18.80
N SER A 188 17.88 21.82 17.89
CA SER A 188 18.01 23.10 17.15
C SER A 188 16.78 23.38 16.28
N TRP A 189 16.24 22.35 15.64
CA TRP A 189 15.07 22.38 14.78
C TRP A 189 14.16 21.19 15.00
N VAL A 190 12.84 21.43 14.90
CA VAL A 190 11.84 20.39 14.75
C VAL A 190 11.11 20.61 13.42
N VAL A 191 11.16 19.60 12.55
CA VAL A 191 10.47 19.61 11.25
C VAL A 191 9.31 18.63 11.29
N ILE A 192 8.09 19.17 11.27
CA ILE A 192 6.85 18.41 11.23
C ILE A 192 6.55 18.04 9.79
N LEU A 193 6.36 16.74 9.54
CA LEU A 193 6.08 16.16 8.23
C LEU A 193 4.86 15.24 8.33
N ASP A 194 3.83 15.52 7.54
CA ASP A 194 2.70 14.60 7.38
C ASP A 194 3.20 13.25 6.83
N THR A 195 2.56 12.17 7.25
CA THR A 195 2.91 10.82 6.78
C THR A 195 2.56 10.57 5.32
N ASP A 196 1.85 11.49 4.66
CA ASP A 196 1.47 11.36 3.25
C ASP A 196 2.28 12.23 2.30
N LEU A 197 3.51 12.54 2.70
CA LEU A 197 4.50 13.24 1.91
C LEU A 197 5.41 12.28 1.14
N LEU A 198 6.00 12.79 0.07
CA LEU A 198 7.06 12.16 -0.70
C LEU A 198 8.15 13.20 -0.98
N VAL A 199 9.36 12.97 -0.47
CA VAL A 199 10.51 13.86 -0.65
C VAL A 199 11.19 13.54 -1.99
N LEU A 200 11.21 14.52 -2.88
CA LEU A 200 11.64 14.37 -4.28
C LEU A 200 12.90 15.18 -4.62
N GLY A 201 13.21 16.18 -3.81
CA GLY A 201 14.38 17.03 -3.94
C GLY A 201 14.86 17.52 -2.58
N ASP A 202 15.85 18.40 -2.59
CA ASP A 202 16.38 18.99 -1.35
C ASP A 202 15.31 19.83 -0.63
N ILE A 203 15.24 19.66 0.69
CA ILE A 203 14.33 20.32 1.61
C ILE A 203 15.08 21.07 2.72
N SER A 204 16.37 21.35 2.53
CA SER A 204 17.20 22.03 3.51
C SER A 204 16.76 23.43 3.91
N PRO A 205 16.02 24.18 3.07
CA PRO A 205 15.42 25.44 3.50
C PRO A 205 14.54 25.29 4.73
N LEU A 206 14.02 24.09 5.04
CA LEU A 206 13.25 23.87 6.26
C LEU A 206 14.06 24.12 7.54
N TRP A 207 15.39 23.96 7.55
CA TRP A 207 16.22 24.15 8.76
C TRP A 207 17.28 25.25 8.65
N GLN A 208 17.11 26.19 7.71
CA GLN A 208 17.98 27.37 7.57
C GLN A 208 17.44 28.60 8.32
N GLY A 209 18.28 29.60 8.62
CA GLY A 209 17.82 30.84 9.25
C GLY A 209 17.36 30.68 10.70
N THR A 210 16.43 31.52 11.16
CA THR A 210 16.09 31.65 12.60
C THR A 210 14.58 31.73 12.88
N THR A 211 13.73 31.61 11.88
CA THR A 211 12.28 31.83 11.97
C THR A 211 11.50 30.55 11.70
N ALA A 212 10.26 30.46 12.19
CA ALA A 212 9.38 29.37 11.83
C ALA A 212 9.10 29.39 10.33
N LYS A 213 8.88 28.21 9.73
CA LYS A 213 8.59 28.08 8.30
C LYS A 213 7.34 27.27 8.06
N ALA A 214 6.58 27.68 7.06
CA ALA A 214 5.42 26.95 6.57
C ALA A 214 5.22 27.21 5.08
N VAL A 215 4.30 26.47 4.46
CA VAL A 215 3.97 26.63 3.04
C VAL A 215 2.51 27.03 2.88
N PRO A 216 2.15 28.00 2.02
CA PRO A 216 0.77 28.32 1.72
C PRO A 216 -0.05 27.11 1.24
N ASP A 217 -1.30 26.99 1.68
CA ASP A 217 -2.22 25.92 1.29
C ASP A 217 -2.95 26.26 -0.02
N ALA A 218 -2.52 25.62 -1.10
CA ALA A 218 -3.29 25.59 -2.34
C ALA A 218 -4.56 24.70 -2.21
N GLY A 219 -4.61 23.80 -1.22
CA GLY A 219 -5.76 22.95 -0.94
C GLY A 219 -6.14 22.06 -2.12
N VAL A 220 -7.39 22.23 -2.59
CA VAL A 220 -7.95 21.58 -3.78
C VAL A 220 -8.03 22.54 -4.98
N ARG A 221 -7.28 23.64 -4.91
CA ARG A 221 -7.24 24.74 -5.86
C ARG A 221 -5.80 24.93 -6.35
N PRO A 222 -5.62 25.72 -7.41
CA PRO A 222 -4.30 26.13 -7.87
C PRO A 222 -3.80 27.45 -7.25
N TYR A 223 -4.29 27.87 -6.08
CA TYR A 223 -3.90 29.11 -5.40
C TYR A 223 -4.21 29.06 -3.91
N ALA A 224 -3.46 29.85 -3.13
CA ALA A 224 -3.68 30.04 -1.70
C ALA A 224 -4.71 31.15 -1.44
N LEU A 225 -5.42 31.08 -0.31
CA LEU A 225 -6.40 32.08 0.09
C LEU A 225 -5.96 32.72 1.40
N ARG A 226 -6.24 34.01 1.56
CA ARG A 226 -6.01 34.73 2.82
C ARG A 226 -7.17 34.50 3.79
N SER A 227 -6.83 34.12 5.01
CA SER A 227 -7.78 34.02 6.11
C SER A 227 -8.16 35.42 6.60
N SER A 228 -9.44 35.63 6.85
CA SER A 228 -9.93 36.89 7.42
C SER A 228 -9.56 37.01 8.89
N THR A 229 -9.40 35.89 9.59
CA THR A 229 -8.98 35.85 10.99
C THR A 229 -7.51 36.21 11.18
N THR A 230 -6.62 35.68 10.33
CA THR A 230 -5.17 35.87 10.50
C THR A 230 -4.60 37.01 9.65
N GLY A 231 -5.35 37.45 8.63
CA GLY A 231 -4.87 38.41 7.62
C GLY A 231 -3.75 37.85 6.71
N ARG A 232 -3.41 36.57 6.85
CA ARG A 232 -2.33 35.89 6.13
C ARG A 232 -2.88 34.80 5.22
N SER A 233 -2.08 34.38 4.25
CA SER A 233 -2.37 33.17 3.47
C SER A 233 -2.49 31.98 4.40
N VAL A 234 -3.56 31.20 4.21
CA VAL A 234 -3.77 29.95 4.93
C VAL A 234 -2.58 29.05 4.63
N ILE A 235 -1.91 28.54 5.66
CA ILE A 235 -0.80 27.59 5.53
C ILE A 235 -1.33 26.16 5.57
N ASN A 236 -0.59 25.25 4.94
CA ASN A 236 -0.82 23.81 5.00
C ASN A 236 0.01 23.22 6.15
N SER A 237 -0.63 22.47 7.07
CA SER A 237 0.06 21.94 8.25
C SER A 237 0.91 20.71 7.99
N GLY A 238 0.87 20.13 6.79
CA GLY A 238 1.65 18.94 6.48
C GLY A 238 3.15 19.18 6.47
N VAL A 239 3.61 20.42 6.36
CA VAL A 239 5.02 20.80 6.50
C VAL A 239 5.13 22.07 7.32
N ILE A 240 5.69 21.95 8.52
CA ILE A 240 5.99 23.07 9.42
C ILE A 240 7.39 22.87 9.98
N SER A 241 8.19 23.93 10.03
CA SER A 241 9.51 23.89 10.66
C SER A 241 9.62 24.91 11.78
N LEU A 242 10.10 24.47 12.93
CA LEU A 242 10.15 25.24 14.17
C LEU A 242 11.59 25.34 14.69
N PRO A 243 12.19 26.53 14.71
CA PRO A 243 13.48 26.75 15.38
C PRO A 243 13.31 26.61 16.90
N ALA A 244 14.43 26.51 17.63
CA ALA A 244 14.41 26.42 19.10
C ALA A 244 13.65 27.57 19.78
N SER A 245 13.67 28.77 19.20
CA SER A 245 12.97 29.96 19.72
C SER A 245 11.44 29.87 19.69
N GLU A 246 10.86 28.93 18.94
CA GLU A 246 9.41 28.75 18.82
C GLU A 246 8.88 27.54 19.61
N ARG A 247 9.71 26.96 20.48
CA ARG A 247 9.40 25.74 21.26
C ARG A 247 9.70 25.92 22.75
N GLY A 248 9.33 24.94 23.57
CA GLY A 248 9.54 24.91 25.01
C GLY A 248 8.36 25.45 25.83
N PRO A 249 8.57 25.75 27.13
CA PRO A 249 7.47 26.06 28.06
C PRO A 249 6.59 27.24 27.65
N GLU A 250 7.19 28.29 27.07
CA GLU A 250 6.43 29.44 26.59
C GLU A 250 5.57 29.08 25.37
N ALA A 251 6.07 28.22 24.48
CA ALA A 251 5.33 27.75 23.32
C ALA A 251 4.15 26.86 23.73
N ALA A 252 4.33 26.00 24.74
CA ALA A 252 3.28 25.19 25.33
C ALA A 252 2.19 26.06 25.99
N ALA A 253 2.56 27.07 26.78
CA ALA A 253 1.58 27.99 27.36
C ALA A 253 0.76 28.75 26.28
N ARG A 254 1.40 29.11 25.16
CA ARG A 254 0.72 29.71 24.01
C ARG A 254 -0.20 28.70 23.32
N MET A 255 0.23 27.45 23.16
CA MET A 255 -0.59 26.37 22.61
C MET A 255 -1.89 26.21 23.39
N ASP A 256 -1.81 26.09 24.72
CA ASP A 256 -2.99 25.96 25.58
C ASP A 256 -3.96 27.13 25.46
N LYS A 257 -3.40 28.35 25.31
CA LYS A 257 -4.22 29.53 25.06
C LYS A 257 -4.97 29.41 23.73
N VAL A 258 -4.26 29.09 22.64
CA VAL A 258 -4.86 28.95 21.30
C VAL A 258 -5.91 27.83 21.28
N LEU A 259 -5.63 26.68 21.90
CA LEU A 259 -6.57 25.56 21.98
C LEU A 259 -7.90 25.97 22.62
N ARG A 260 -7.86 26.72 23.74
CA ARG A 260 -9.07 27.25 24.40
C ARG A 260 -9.82 28.27 23.55
N GLU A 261 -9.11 29.03 22.73
CA GLU A 261 -9.70 30.07 21.87
C GLU A 261 -10.19 29.51 20.52
N LEU A 262 -9.79 28.29 20.13
CA LEU A 262 -10.12 27.69 18.83
C LEU A 262 -11.62 27.78 18.51
N ALA A 263 -12.48 27.40 19.44
CA ALA A 263 -13.94 27.41 19.24
C ALA A 263 -14.50 28.79 18.87
N HIS A 264 -13.83 29.87 19.28
CA HIS A 264 -14.28 31.25 19.05
C HIS A 264 -13.91 31.81 17.67
N HIS A 265 -13.05 31.14 16.91
CA HIS A 265 -12.65 31.58 15.57
C HIS A 265 -13.65 31.12 14.50
N SER A 266 -14.38 32.06 13.89
CA SER A 266 -15.41 31.74 12.88
C SER A 266 -14.94 31.95 11.44
N ASP A 267 -13.75 31.48 11.07
CA ASP A 267 -13.24 31.59 9.69
C ASP A 267 -13.60 30.33 8.88
N PRO A 268 -14.48 30.43 7.85
CA PRO A 268 -14.86 29.27 7.05
C PRO A 268 -13.68 28.60 6.31
N LEU A 269 -12.62 29.36 6.00
CA LEU A 269 -11.43 28.82 5.35
C LEU A 269 -10.62 27.91 6.28
N LEU A 270 -10.63 28.21 7.59
CA LEU A 270 -9.89 27.46 8.60
C LEU A 270 -10.74 26.34 9.24
N ASN A 271 -12.04 26.55 9.43
CA ASN A 271 -12.95 25.67 10.19
C ASN A 271 -13.20 24.29 9.56
N ARG A 272 -12.74 24.06 8.32
CA ARG A 272 -12.85 22.77 7.63
C ARG A 272 -11.67 21.82 7.89
N PHE A 273 -10.66 22.31 8.62
CA PHE A 273 -9.45 21.58 8.93
C PHE A 273 -9.33 21.34 10.44
N ALA A 274 -8.64 20.25 10.79
CA ALA A 274 -8.34 19.90 12.18
C ALA A 274 -7.14 20.73 12.69
N ASP A 275 -5.98 20.09 12.86
CA ASP A 275 -4.72 20.69 13.30
C ASP A 275 -4.28 21.91 12.46
N GLN A 276 -4.54 21.92 11.14
CA GLN A 276 -4.21 23.07 10.30
C GLN A 276 -4.87 24.38 10.77
N ARG A 277 -6.08 24.30 11.35
CA ARG A 277 -6.76 25.47 11.94
C ARG A 277 -5.94 26.03 13.09
N PHE A 278 -5.50 25.17 14.00
CA PHE A 278 -4.64 25.54 15.12
C PHE A 278 -3.37 26.21 14.62
N TRP A 279 -2.64 25.59 13.70
CA TRP A 279 -1.36 26.11 13.22
C TRP A 279 -1.48 27.49 12.57
N ASN A 280 -2.56 27.73 11.81
CA ASN A 280 -2.83 29.04 11.23
C ASN A 280 -3.06 30.13 12.29
N ILE A 281 -3.78 29.82 13.37
CA ILE A 281 -4.04 30.77 14.47
C ILE A 281 -2.78 30.97 15.32
N TYR A 282 -2.09 29.88 15.68
CA TYR A 282 -0.88 29.91 16.49
C TYR A 282 0.22 30.76 15.85
N LEU A 283 0.46 30.59 14.55
CA LEU A 283 1.53 31.27 13.82
C LEU A 283 1.14 32.67 13.30
N ALA A 284 -0.13 33.09 13.41
CA ALA A 284 -0.60 34.38 12.91
C ALA A 284 0.11 35.58 13.55
N GLY A 285 0.45 35.47 14.84
CA GLY A 285 1.16 36.51 15.60
C GLY A 285 2.68 36.36 15.62
N ARG A 286 3.25 35.44 14.81
CA ARG A 286 4.67 35.09 14.85
C ARG A 286 5.40 35.57 13.60
N GLU A 287 6.73 35.66 13.72
CA GLU A 287 7.60 35.77 12.55
C GLU A 287 7.59 34.42 11.83
N LEU A 288 7.10 34.43 10.59
CA LEU A 288 6.86 33.23 9.80
C LEU A 288 7.39 33.46 8.40
N GLU A 289 8.32 32.62 7.98
CA GLU A 289 8.76 32.52 6.60
C GLU A 289 7.81 31.62 5.81
N LEU A 290 7.23 32.15 4.74
CA LEU A 290 6.42 31.37 3.81
C LEU A 290 7.31 30.83 2.71
N LEU A 291 7.62 29.54 2.79
CA LEU A 291 8.36 28.84 1.76
C LEU A 291 7.53 28.67 0.48
N PRO A 292 8.18 28.57 -0.69
CA PRO A 292 7.53 28.26 -1.95
C PRO A 292 6.77 26.93 -1.95
N GLN A 293 5.81 26.79 -2.86
CA GLN A 293 4.89 25.66 -2.94
C GLN A 293 5.58 24.33 -3.22
N ASN A 294 6.77 24.32 -3.85
CA ASN A 294 7.52 23.08 -4.09
C ASN A 294 7.99 22.39 -2.78
N PHE A 295 8.00 23.08 -1.63
CA PHE A 295 8.31 22.50 -0.33
C PHE A 295 7.10 21.88 0.39
N ASN A 296 5.89 21.99 -0.16
CA ASN A 296 4.70 21.25 0.29
C ASN A 296 3.66 21.28 -0.86
N MET A 297 3.97 20.57 -1.94
CA MET A 297 3.20 20.67 -3.17
C MET A 297 2.00 19.73 -3.11
N ASN A 298 0.80 20.30 -2.92
CA ASN A 298 -0.43 19.52 -2.99
C ASN A 298 -0.54 18.81 -4.34
N LYS A 299 -0.83 17.50 -4.35
CA LYS A 299 -0.95 16.70 -5.58
C LYS A 299 -1.95 17.25 -6.62
N VAL A 300 -2.89 18.11 -6.21
CA VAL A 300 -3.84 18.77 -7.13
C VAL A 300 -3.11 19.66 -8.14
N LEU A 301 -1.95 20.18 -7.78
CA LEU A 301 -1.08 20.99 -8.64
C LEU A 301 -0.40 20.14 -9.73
N TYR A 302 -0.44 18.81 -9.61
CA TYR A 302 0.01 17.84 -10.62
C TYR A 302 -1.12 17.32 -11.54
N THR A 303 -2.27 17.99 -11.53
CA THR A 303 -3.42 17.66 -12.39
C THR A 303 -3.47 18.61 -13.59
N ASP A 304 -4.42 18.38 -14.51
CA ASP A 304 -4.69 19.17 -15.73
C ASP A 304 -4.78 20.71 -15.54
N THR A 305 -4.75 21.20 -14.30
CA THR A 305 -4.85 22.61 -13.93
C THR A 305 -3.53 23.37 -14.11
N PHE A 306 -2.38 22.75 -13.81
CA PHE A 306 -1.05 23.25 -14.18
C PHE A 306 -0.51 22.28 -15.22
N ALA A 307 -0.45 22.69 -16.49
CA ALA A 307 0.16 21.85 -17.53
C ALA A 307 1.59 21.51 -17.10
N GLY A 308 1.93 20.22 -17.06
CA GLY A 308 3.02 19.64 -16.24
C GLY A 308 4.45 20.16 -16.43
N SER A 309 4.69 21.17 -17.25
CA SER A 309 5.96 21.89 -17.35
C SER A 309 6.06 23.12 -16.46
N GLU A 310 4.93 23.69 -15.99
CA GLU A 310 4.92 25.00 -15.32
C GLU A 310 5.09 24.92 -13.79
N ALA A 311 4.85 23.75 -13.20
CA ALA A 311 4.90 23.58 -11.74
C ALA A 311 6.32 23.36 -11.18
N GLY A 312 7.36 23.46 -12.01
CA GLY A 312 8.76 23.25 -11.63
C GLY A 312 9.05 21.85 -11.10
N THR A 313 10.15 21.72 -10.36
CA THR A 313 10.53 20.47 -9.69
C THR A 313 10.05 20.48 -8.23
N PRO A 314 9.16 19.57 -7.80
CA PRO A 314 8.75 19.48 -6.40
C PRO A 314 9.92 19.02 -5.53
N SER A 315 10.14 19.68 -4.40
CA SER A 315 10.98 19.15 -3.32
C SER A 315 10.20 18.18 -2.44
N ILE A 316 8.93 18.50 -2.15
CA ILE A 316 7.99 17.65 -1.42
C ILE A 316 6.66 17.59 -2.18
N LEU A 317 6.21 16.38 -2.49
CA LEU A 317 4.87 16.11 -3.01
C LEU A 317 3.96 15.63 -1.90
N HIS A 318 2.86 16.34 -1.66
CA HIS A 318 1.89 16.07 -0.60
C HIS A 318 0.62 15.40 -1.17
N MET A 319 0.35 14.16 -0.75
CA MET A 319 -0.79 13.36 -1.19
C MET A 319 -2.14 13.71 -0.55
N THR A 320 -2.46 15.01 -0.41
CA THR A 320 -3.69 15.52 0.22
C THR A 320 -4.97 14.82 -0.32
N GLY A 321 -5.95 14.50 0.54
CA GLY A 321 -7.16 13.76 0.12
C GLY A 321 -6.96 12.23 0.03
N PRO A 322 -7.53 11.51 -0.98
CA PRO A 322 -7.41 10.05 -1.10
C PRO A 322 -5.97 9.59 -1.33
N LYS A 323 -5.57 8.50 -0.68
CA LYS A 323 -4.18 8.06 -0.70
C LYS A 323 -3.96 6.91 -1.69
N PRO A 324 -2.79 6.83 -2.37
CA PRO A 324 -2.53 5.77 -3.34
C PRO A 324 -2.50 4.37 -2.72
N TRP A 325 -2.11 4.23 -1.45
CA TRP A 325 -2.04 2.93 -0.76
C TRP A 325 -3.38 2.37 -0.29
N PHE A 326 -4.46 3.14 -0.34
CA PHE A 326 -5.80 2.64 -0.04
C PHE A 326 -6.26 1.51 -0.97
N ASP A 327 -5.56 1.29 -2.09
CA ASP A 327 -5.79 0.17 -3.00
C ASP A 327 -5.26 -1.18 -2.48
N PHE A 328 -4.29 -1.17 -1.55
CA PHE A 328 -3.60 -2.40 -1.15
C PHE A 328 -3.58 -2.69 0.35
N ILE A 329 -3.88 -1.71 1.21
CA ILE A 329 -4.05 -1.95 2.66
C ILE A 329 -5.34 -2.71 2.99
N LEU A 330 -5.43 -3.18 4.23
CA LEU A 330 -6.58 -3.91 4.75
C LEU A 330 -7.86 -3.05 4.64
N HIS A 331 -8.97 -3.68 4.26
CA HIS A 331 -10.20 -2.97 3.92
C HIS A 331 -10.84 -2.31 5.14
N GLU A 332 -10.65 -2.89 6.31
CA GLU A 332 -11.11 -2.51 7.63
C GLU A 332 -10.46 -1.20 8.08
N LEU A 333 -9.23 -0.91 7.62
CA LEU A 333 -8.53 0.35 7.84
C LEU A 333 -9.07 1.51 6.96
N THR A 334 -9.99 1.22 6.03
CA THR A 334 -10.54 2.21 5.11
C THR A 334 -12.06 2.32 5.22
N THR A 335 -12.58 3.54 5.21
CA THR A 335 -14.02 3.74 5.16
C THR A 335 -14.56 3.44 3.76
N ARG A 336 -15.88 3.20 3.64
CA ARG A 336 -16.55 3.12 2.32
C ARG A 336 -16.35 4.41 1.51
N GLU A 337 -16.31 5.56 2.19
CA GLU A 337 -16.09 6.85 1.55
C GLU A 337 -14.68 6.98 0.98
N ASP A 338 -13.64 6.57 1.73
CA ASP A 338 -12.25 6.57 1.26
C ASP A 338 -12.11 5.83 -0.06
N ARG A 339 -12.66 4.61 -0.13
CA ARG A 339 -12.63 3.77 -1.34
C ARG A 339 -13.42 4.37 -2.50
N ARG A 340 -14.58 4.97 -2.22
CA ARG A 340 -15.40 5.66 -3.24
C ARG A 340 -14.62 6.85 -3.83
N ARG A 341 -14.00 7.67 -2.98
CA ARG A 341 -13.22 8.82 -3.42
C ARG A 341 -11.99 8.40 -4.20
N LEU A 342 -11.25 7.39 -3.74
CA LEU A 342 -10.12 6.83 -4.46
C LEU A 342 -10.51 6.42 -5.89
N ARG A 343 -11.59 5.63 -6.05
CA ARG A 343 -12.07 5.21 -7.38
C ARG A 343 -12.45 6.40 -8.28
N LYS A 344 -13.07 7.43 -7.71
CA LYS A 344 -13.49 8.64 -8.44
C LYS A 344 -12.30 9.50 -8.86
N GLU A 345 -11.32 9.67 -7.97
CA GLU A 345 -10.23 10.64 -8.11
C GLU A 345 -8.95 10.01 -8.69
N ARG A 346 -8.86 8.67 -8.81
CA ARG A 346 -7.68 7.97 -9.34
C ARG A 346 -7.24 8.45 -10.72
N GLY A 347 -8.20 8.65 -11.64
CA GLY A 347 -7.89 9.16 -12.97
C GLY A 347 -7.40 10.61 -12.96
N GLN A 348 -7.91 11.43 -12.04
CA GLN A 348 -7.54 12.84 -11.91
C GLN A 348 -6.12 13.02 -11.37
N HIS A 349 -5.66 12.10 -10.52
CA HIS A 349 -4.35 12.16 -9.87
C HIS A 349 -3.39 11.08 -10.35
N GLN A 350 -3.57 10.57 -11.58
CA GLN A 350 -2.81 9.45 -12.09
C GLN A 350 -1.30 9.70 -12.06
N THR A 351 -0.84 10.90 -12.44
CA THR A 351 0.58 11.27 -12.43
C THR A 351 1.19 11.17 -11.03
N ALA A 352 0.60 11.86 -10.05
CA ALA A 352 1.07 11.85 -8.67
C ALA A 352 1.04 10.44 -8.06
N PHE A 353 -0.05 9.69 -8.27
CA PHE A 353 -0.16 8.32 -7.76
C PHE A 353 0.83 7.36 -8.43
N THR A 354 1.10 7.54 -9.72
CA THR A 354 2.10 6.71 -10.43
C THR A 354 3.50 7.00 -9.91
N LEU A 355 3.85 8.28 -9.74
CA LEU A 355 5.14 8.68 -9.19
C LEU A 355 5.37 8.12 -7.78
N TRP A 356 4.37 8.25 -6.90
CA TRP A 356 4.44 7.69 -5.55
C TRP A 356 4.54 6.17 -5.56
N ASN A 357 3.69 5.47 -6.33
CA ASN A 357 3.74 4.02 -6.41
C ASN A 357 5.11 3.53 -6.92
N GLN A 358 5.68 4.20 -7.92
CA GLN A 358 6.97 3.81 -8.48
C GLN A 358 8.10 3.99 -7.45
N LEU A 359 8.19 5.16 -6.83
CA LEU A 359 9.24 5.46 -5.85
C LEU A 359 9.10 4.61 -4.58
N TYR A 360 7.87 4.48 -4.06
CA TYR A 360 7.59 3.62 -2.92
C TYR A 360 7.92 2.16 -3.22
N HIS A 361 7.40 1.59 -4.33
CA HIS A 361 7.65 0.19 -4.67
C HIS A 361 9.14 -0.09 -4.90
N GLN A 362 9.87 0.82 -5.54
CA GLN A 362 11.31 0.66 -5.74
C GLN A 362 12.06 0.68 -4.40
N GLY A 363 11.77 1.68 -3.55
CA GLY A 363 12.42 1.84 -2.25
C GLY A 363 12.14 0.67 -1.31
N ILE A 364 10.86 0.32 -1.13
CA ILE A 364 10.46 -0.74 -0.20
C ILE A 364 10.94 -2.11 -0.68
N LEU A 365 10.91 -2.38 -1.98
CA LEU A 365 11.44 -3.63 -2.52
C LEU A 365 12.93 -3.77 -2.22
N LYS A 366 13.72 -2.72 -2.48
CA LYS A 366 15.16 -2.75 -2.19
C LYS A 366 15.40 -2.98 -0.70
N ALA A 367 14.76 -2.19 0.17
CA ALA A 367 14.92 -2.32 1.61
C ALA A 367 14.55 -3.73 2.12
N ARG A 368 13.44 -4.30 1.64
CA ARG A 368 12.99 -5.65 2.04
C ARG A 368 13.90 -6.75 1.53
N VAL A 369 14.38 -6.67 0.28
CA VAL A 369 15.32 -7.66 -0.27
C VAL A 369 16.65 -7.62 0.46
N ASP A 370 17.18 -6.43 0.75
CA ASP A 370 18.44 -6.28 1.46
C ASP A 370 18.34 -6.86 2.88
N ALA A 371 17.28 -6.51 3.63
CA ALA A 371 17.03 -7.04 4.97
C ALA A 371 16.82 -8.57 4.94
N PHE A 372 15.99 -9.08 4.03
CA PHE A 372 15.73 -10.50 3.87
C PHE A 372 17.01 -11.29 3.60
N ARG A 373 17.86 -10.82 2.69
CA ARG A 373 19.13 -11.49 2.38
C ARG A 373 20.10 -11.46 3.55
N ALA A 374 20.16 -10.35 4.29
CA ALA A 374 21.02 -10.24 5.46
C ALA A 374 20.57 -11.18 6.59
N GLU A 375 19.27 -11.26 6.86
CA GLU A 375 18.73 -12.04 7.99
C GLU A 375 18.50 -13.51 7.66
N VAL A 376 18.02 -13.83 6.46
CA VAL A 376 17.53 -15.16 6.08
C VAL A 376 18.45 -15.85 5.06
N GLY A 377 19.30 -15.09 4.35
CA GLY A 377 20.21 -15.62 3.33
C GLY A 377 21.04 -16.83 3.79
N PRO A 378 21.72 -16.78 4.95
CA PRO A 378 22.49 -17.91 5.46
C PRO A 378 21.65 -19.17 5.72
N GLN A 379 20.40 -19.00 6.17
CA GLN A 379 19.48 -20.12 6.36
C GLN A 379 19.05 -20.72 5.03
N LEU A 380 18.79 -19.90 4.00
CA LEU A 380 18.51 -20.41 2.66
C LEU A 380 19.71 -21.14 2.06
N ASP A 381 20.93 -20.61 2.24
CA ASP A 381 22.15 -21.26 1.73
C ASP A 381 22.30 -22.68 2.30
N ALA A 382 21.92 -22.90 3.56
CA ALA A 382 21.96 -24.21 4.21
C ALA A 382 20.96 -25.23 3.63
N GLU A 383 19.85 -24.77 3.05
CA GLU A 383 18.85 -25.65 2.43
C GLU A 383 19.13 -25.93 0.94
N LYS A 384 20.11 -25.24 0.35
CA LYS A 384 20.40 -25.35 -1.08
C LYS A 384 20.92 -26.74 -1.42
N GLY A 385 20.33 -27.39 -2.42
CA GLY A 385 20.73 -28.73 -2.86
C GLY A 385 20.37 -29.85 -1.88
N ARG A 386 19.53 -29.59 -0.87
CA ARG A 386 19.11 -30.58 0.13
C ARG A 386 18.45 -31.84 -0.46
N ALA A 387 17.79 -31.69 -1.59
CA ALA A 387 17.16 -32.74 -2.38
C ALA A 387 17.92 -33.04 -3.69
N ASP A 388 19.23 -32.72 -3.77
CA ASP A 388 20.05 -33.05 -4.93
C ASP A 388 19.93 -34.55 -5.26
N GLY A 389 19.51 -34.85 -6.49
CA GLY A 389 19.30 -36.22 -6.95
C GLY A 389 18.10 -36.93 -6.33
N ARG A 390 17.23 -36.25 -5.56
CA ARG A 390 15.96 -36.78 -5.02
C ARG A 390 14.76 -36.02 -5.60
N PRO A 391 13.61 -36.68 -5.79
CA PRO A 391 12.40 -35.99 -6.20
C PRO A 391 11.76 -35.26 -5.00
N VAL A 392 11.00 -34.20 -5.29
CA VAL A 392 10.24 -33.44 -4.30
C VAL A 392 8.74 -33.64 -4.55
N VAL A 393 7.98 -33.88 -3.49
CA VAL A 393 6.51 -33.89 -3.55
C VAL A 393 5.94 -32.64 -2.90
N LEU A 394 5.06 -31.95 -3.62
CA LEU A 394 4.29 -30.80 -3.12
C LEU A 394 2.87 -31.25 -2.80
N ILE A 395 2.53 -31.28 -1.51
CA ILE A 395 1.30 -31.84 -0.97
C ILE A 395 0.29 -30.74 -0.69
N GLY A 396 -0.72 -30.61 -1.55
CA GLY A 396 -1.80 -29.63 -1.43
C GLY A 396 -2.74 -29.89 -0.25
N ASN A 397 -3.97 -29.41 -0.36
CA ASN A 397 -5.00 -29.59 0.68
C ASN A 397 -6.30 -30.20 0.13
N GLY A 398 -6.30 -30.65 -1.13
CA GLY A 398 -7.51 -31.10 -1.81
C GLY A 398 -8.05 -32.44 -1.28
N PRO A 399 -9.34 -32.72 -1.50
CA PRO A 399 -10.04 -33.85 -0.91
C PRO A 399 -9.48 -35.21 -1.31
N SER A 400 -8.84 -35.35 -2.47
CA SER A 400 -8.21 -36.61 -2.90
C SER A 400 -7.21 -37.19 -1.90
N LEU A 401 -6.66 -36.38 -0.99
CA LEU A 401 -5.73 -36.86 0.04
C LEU A 401 -6.34 -37.90 0.98
N THR A 402 -7.66 -37.89 1.24
CA THR A 402 -8.33 -38.88 2.10
C THR A 402 -8.26 -40.31 1.55
N HIS A 403 -7.93 -40.47 0.28
CA HIS A 403 -7.89 -41.76 -0.42
C HIS A 403 -6.57 -41.99 -1.14
N THR A 404 -5.59 -41.11 -0.94
CA THR A 404 -4.28 -41.23 -1.56
C THR A 404 -3.35 -42.02 -0.63
N ASP A 405 -2.77 -43.10 -1.14
CA ASP A 405 -1.74 -43.84 -0.40
C ASP A 405 -0.44 -43.04 -0.36
N MET A 406 -0.22 -42.34 0.74
CA MET A 406 0.90 -41.42 0.92
C MET A 406 2.26 -42.12 1.05
N SER A 407 2.29 -43.45 1.26
CA SER A 407 3.53 -44.24 1.22
C SER A 407 4.19 -44.27 -0.16
N ALA A 408 3.42 -43.95 -1.22
CA ALA A 408 3.95 -43.82 -2.57
C ALA A 408 5.07 -42.77 -2.69
N PHE A 409 5.13 -41.83 -1.75
CA PHE A 409 6.10 -40.74 -1.70
C PHE A 409 7.25 -41.00 -0.71
N ASP A 410 7.47 -42.24 -0.29
CA ASP A 410 8.67 -42.58 0.47
C ASP A 410 9.93 -42.36 -0.39
N GLY A 411 10.93 -41.72 0.21
CA GLY A 411 12.16 -41.28 -0.47
C GLY A 411 12.08 -39.90 -1.13
N TYR A 412 10.91 -39.25 -1.15
CA TYR A 412 10.77 -37.86 -1.57
C TYR A 412 11.11 -36.89 -0.43
N GLU A 413 11.58 -35.70 -0.78
CA GLU A 413 11.44 -34.54 0.13
C GLU A 413 9.98 -34.05 0.09
N LYS A 414 9.33 -33.97 1.24
CA LYS A 414 7.89 -33.72 1.36
C LYS A 414 7.62 -32.29 1.80
N VAL A 415 6.97 -31.51 0.92
CA VAL A 415 6.56 -30.12 1.20
C VAL A 415 5.05 -30.06 1.29
N ALA A 416 4.53 -29.94 2.51
CA ALA A 416 3.11 -29.79 2.79
C ALA A 416 2.70 -28.31 2.94
N PHE A 417 1.42 -28.00 2.75
CA PHE A 417 0.92 -26.62 2.77
C PHE A 417 -0.21 -26.39 3.77
N ASN A 418 -0.21 -25.23 4.42
CA ASN A 418 -1.31 -24.71 5.24
C ASN A 418 -1.81 -25.73 6.27
N TRP A 419 -3.10 -26.09 6.19
CA TRP A 419 -3.83 -26.94 7.13
C TRP A 419 -3.56 -28.44 6.97
N PHE A 420 -2.47 -28.83 6.31
CA PHE A 420 -2.06 -30.23 6.23
C PHE A 420 -1.82 -30.87 7.62
N VAL A 421 -1.60 -30.05 8.65
CA VAL A 421 -1.60 -30.45 10.07
C VAL A 421 -2.91 -31.11 10.56
N ARG A 422 -3.96 -31.15 9.73
CA ARG A 422 -5.19 -31.88 10.04
C ARG A 422 -5.22 -33.30 9.47
N HIS A 423 -4.20 -33.72 8.73
CA HIS A 423 -4.15 -35.06 8.15
C HIS A 423 -3.97 -36.10 9.27
N GLU A 424 -4.81 -37.14 9.29
CA GLU A 424 -4.79 -38.15 10.36
C GLU A 424 -3.43 -38.86 10.46
N ASP A 425 -2.81 -39.10 9.31
CA ASP A 425 -1.48 -39.70 9.20
C ASP A 425 -0.32 -38.69 9.22
N PHE A 426 -0.48 -37.45 9.71
CA PHE A 426 0.59 -36.43 9.66
C PHE A 426 1.93 -36.94 10.24
N ASP A 427 1.91 -37.61 11.40
CA ASP A 427 3.08 -38.17 12.06
C ASP A 427 3.67 -39.41 11.37
N VAL A 428 2.89 -40.07 10.50
CA VAL A 428 3.34 -41.20 9.68
C VAL A 428 3.93 -40.70 8.36
N ILE A 429 3.26 -39.74 7.72
CA ILE A 429 3.69 -39.10 6.47
C ILE A 429 4.99 -38.33 6.69
N ARG A 430 5.13 -37.67 7.85
CA ARG A 430 6.30 -36.91 8.28
C ARG A 430 6.76 -35.90 7.22
N PRO A 431 5.96 -34.86 6.91
CA PRO A 431 6.37 -33.85 5.94
C PRO A 431 7.68 -33.18 6.39
N ASP A 432 8.68 -33.06 5.53
CA ASP A 432 9.94 -32.39 5.90
C ASP A 432 9.73 -30.88 6.11
N HIS A 433 8.80 -30.31 5.34
CA HIS A 433 8.49 -28.89 5.35
C HIS A 433 6.98 -28.64 5.41
N LEU A 434 6.57 -27.65 6.21
CA LEU A 434 5.21 -27.12 6.23
C LEU A 434 5.22 -25.64 5.86
N VAL A 435 4.62 -25.31 4.72
CA VAL A 435 4.65 -23.96 4.14
C VAL A 435 3.32 -23.26 4.35
N LEU A 436 3.37 -22.03 4.89
CA LEU A 436 2.23 -21.16 5.16
C LEU A 436 2.24 -19.92 4.23
N PRO A 437 2.02 -20.08 2.90
CA PRO A 437 2.12 -18.98 1.93
C PRO A 437 0.93 -18.04 1.94
N SER A 438 -0.18 -18.41 2.59
CA SER A 438 -1.39 -17.59 2.60
C SER A 438 -1.34 -16.55 3.72
N HIS A 439 -1.20 -15.28 3.35
CA HIS A 439 -1.46 -14.15 4.25
C HIS A 439 -2.82 -14.20 4.97
N MET A 440 -3.80 -14.93 4.43
CA MET A 440 -5.12 -15.04 5.07
C MET A 440 -5.09 -15.90 6.35
N LEU A 441 -4.06 -16.75 6.52
CA LEU A 441 -3.80 -17.42 7.79
C LEU A 441 -3.48 -16.44 8.92
N PHE A 442 -3.06 -15.22 8.58
CA PHE A 442 -2.63 -14.19 9.52
C PHE A 442 -3.63 -13.02 9.60
N GLY A 443 -4.83 -13.13 9.00
CA GLY A 443 -5.78 -12.02 8.90
C GLY A 443 -5.57 -11.08 7.70
N GLY A 444 -4.58 -11.35 6.84
CA GLY A 444 -4.35 -10.64 5.59
C GLY A 444 -3.12 -9.71 5.60
N TRP A 445 -2.86 -9.06 4.47
CA TRP A 445 -1.78 -8.08 4.36
C TRP A 445 -2.17 -6.78 5.04
N HIS A 446 -1.22 -6.13 5.71
CA HIS A 446 -1.45 -4.88 6.46
C HIS A 446 -2.51 -5.01 7.56
N THR A 447 -2.68 -6.22 8.10
CA THR A 447 -3.41 -6.40 9.37
C THR A 447 -2.62 -5.73 10.51
N PRO A 448 -3.27 -4.94 11.36
CA PRO A 448 -2.67 -4.43 12.61
C PRO A 448 -2.25 -5.56 13.56
N ASP A 449 -3.05 -6.62 13.60
CA ASP A 449 -2.92 -7.69 14.60
C ASP A 449 -2.85 -9.04 13.88
N PRO A 450 -1.67 -9.39 13.33
CA PRO A 450 -1.50 -10.70 12.71
C PRO A 450 -1.65 -11.78 13.77
N HIS A 451 -2.51 -12.77 13.52
CA HIS A 451 -2.62 -13.93 14.40
C HIS A 451 -2.84 -15.20 13.59
N LEU A 452 -2.12 -16.26 13.94
CA LEU A 452 -2.46 -17.62 13.55
C LEU A 452 -3.69 -18.06 14.35
N PRO A 453 -4.63 -18.81 13.76
CA PRO A 453 -5.73 -19.36 14.52
C PRO A 453 -5.23 -20.31 15.60
N GLN A 454 -5.80 -20.22 16.81
CA GLN A 454 -5.35 -21.06 17.94
C GLN A 454 -5.49 -22.55 17.63
N ASP A 455 -6.58 -22.95 16.99
CA ASP A 455 -6.82 -24.35 16.62
C ASP A 455 -5.85 -24.88 15.55
N PHE A 456 -5.22 -24.00 14.76
CA PHE A 456 -4.10 -24.35 13.89
C PHE A 456 -2.84 -24.65 14.72
N ILE A 457 -2.51 -23.79 15.68
CA ILE A 457 -1.36 -23.96 16.59
C ILE A 457 -1.54 -25.25 17.39
N ASP A 458 -2.72 -25.47 17.97
CA ASP A 458 -3.04 -26.67 18.75
C ASP A 458 -2.87 -27.94 17.89
N ALA A 459 -3.35 -27.92 16.64
CA ALA A 459 -3.16 -29.04 15.71
C ALA A 459 -1.67 -29.31 15.44
N LEU A 460 -0.95 -28.27 15.00
CA LEU A 460 0.47 -28.35 14.68
C LEU A 460 1.32 -28.84 15.88
N THR A 461 1.02 -28.35 17.08
CA THR A 461 1.79 -28.66 18.29
C THR A 461 1.48 -30.04 18.87
N SER A 462 0.27 -30.57 18.61
CA SER A 462 -0.14 -31.91 19.06
C SER A 462 0.58 -33.08 18.38
N HIS A 463 1.17 -32.84 17.19
CA HIS A 463 1.96 -33.83 16.46
C HIS A 463 3.33 -34.06 17.09
N GLU A 464 3.81 -35.30 17.08
CA GLU A 464 5.18 -35.65 17.50
C GLU A 464 6.20 -35.14 16.47
N HIS A 465 5.90 -35.30 15.19
CA HIS A 465 6.76 -34.85 14.10
C HIS A 465 6.74 -33.33 13.96
N LYS A 466 7.92 -32.71 13.91
CA LYS A 466 8.12 -31.25 13.80
C LYS A 466 8.75 -30.90 12.44
N PRO A 467 7.96 -30.52 11.42
CA PRO A 467 8.52 -30.08 10.14
C PRO A 467 9.25 -28.73 10.27
N VAL A 468 10.09 -28.40 9.28
CA VAL A 468 10.56 -27.02 9.12
C VAL A 468 9.39 -26.15 8.65
N LEU A 469 9.10 -25.08 9.38
CA LEU A 469 8.03 -24.13 9.05
C LEU A 469 8.55 -23.07 8.07
N TRP A 470 7.79 -22.82 7.01
CA TRP A 470 8.11 -21.77 6.04
C TRP A 470 7.01 -20.71 6.00
N ILE A 471 7.38 -19.45 6.28
CA ILE A 471 6.42 -18.35 6.44
C ILE A 471 6.87 -17.13 5.62
N SER A 472 5.93 -16.27 5.21
CA SER A 472 6.32 -15.00 4.60
C SER A 472 7.13 -14.16 5.59
N TYR A 473 8.28 -13.66 5.15
CA TYR A 473 9.17 -12.78 5.91
C TYR A 473 8.45 -11.55 6.49
N TYR A 474 7.37 -11.10 5.83
CA TYR A 474 6.51 -10.02 6.32
C TYR A 474 5.98 -10.25 7.74
N PHE A 475 5.68 -11.50 8.10
CA PHE A 475 5.12 -11.87 9.40
C PHE A 475 6.18 -12.30 10.42
N LYS A 476 7.48 -12.31 10.05
CA LYS A 476 8.57 -12.69 10.96
C LYS A 476 8.49 -12.00 12.35
N PRO A 477 8.24 -10.69 12.46
CA PRO A 477 8.19 -10.03 13.77
C PRO A 477 7.07 -10.55 14.68
N TYR A 478 5.99 -11.06 14.10
CA TYR A 478 4.90 -11.69 14.85
C TYR A 478 5.24 -13.15 15.18
N ILE A 479 5.69 -13.92 14.19
CA ILE A 479 6.03 -15.34 14.37
C ILE A 479 7.06 -15.55 15.48
N ASP A 480 8.09 -14.71 15.53
CA ASP A 480 9.15 -14.78 16.54
C ASP A 480 8.63 -14.55 17.99
N THR A 481 7.38 -14.11 18.16
CA THR A 481 6.75 -13.90 19.49
C THR A 481 5.89 -15.09 19.98
N ILE A 482 5.64 -16.09 19.13
CA ILE A 482 4.77 -17.22 19.46
C ILE A 482 5.57 -18.29 20.19
N ALA A 483 5.40 -18.39 21.51
CA ALA A 483 6.16 -19.32 22.36
C ALA A 483 5.91 -20.79 21.98
N GLU A 484 4.69 -21.11 21.54
CA GLU A 484 4.27 -22.44 21.13
C GLU A 484 5.01 -22.95 19.88
N LEU A 485 5.65 -22.06 19.12
CA LEU A 485 6.46 -22.41 17.95
C LEU A 485 7.97 -22.47 18.24
N ALA A 486 8.39 -22.30 19.50
CA ALA A 486 9.82 -22.26 19.86
C ALA A 486 10.59 -23.55 19.55
N ASP A 487 9.90 -24.70 19.53
CA ASP A 487 10.50 -26.01 19.24
C ASP A 487 10.56 -26.33 17.73
N PHE A 488 10.07 -25.43 16.87
CA PHE A 488 10.10 -25.61 15.42
C PHE A 488 11.28 -24.87 14.81
N ASP A 489 11.84 -25.47 13.77
CA ASP A 489 12.77 -24.77 12.91
C ASP A 489 12.00 -23.89 11.92
N ILE A 490 12.21 -22.56 11.95
CA ILE A 490 11.45 -21.60 11.16
C ILE A 490 12.34 -20.97 10.09
N ARG A 491 11.82 -20.94 8.86
CA ARG A 491 12.42 -20.34 7.67
C ARG A 491 11.45 -19.35 7.04
N TYR A 492 12.00 -18.41 6.28
CA TYR A 492 11.21 -17.35 5.67
C TYR A 492 11.41 -17.28 4.15
N PHE A 493 10.38 -16.84 3.44
CA PHE A 493 10.46 -16.48 2.03
C PHE A 493 9.87 -15.08 1.79
N LEU A 494 10.31 -14.42 0.72
CA LEU A 494 9.89 -13.06 0.42
C LEU A 494 8.61 -13.05 -0.45
N PHE A 495 7.45 -12.89 0.18
CA PHE A 495 6.16 -12.77 -0.51
C PHE A 495 5.24 -11.80 0.24
N GLU A 496 5.04 -10.59 -0.27
CA GLU A 496 4.24 -9.56 0.42
C GLU A 496 3.73 -8.48 -0.54
N LYS A 497 2.73 -7.71 -0.09
CA LYS A 497 2.32 -6.47 -0.76
C LYS A 497 3.22 -5.31 -0.32
N PRO A 498 3.49 -4.33 -1.20
CA PRO A 498 2.79 -4.08 -2.47
C PRO A 498 3.44 -4.73 -3.70
N PHE A 499 4.61 -5.35 -3.58
CA PHE A 499 5.34 -5.89 -4.74
C PHE A 499 4.93 -7.31 -5.14
N LYS A 500 3.96 -7.91 -4.45
CA LYS A 500 3.22 -9.10 -4.89
C LYS A 500 2.68 -8.91 -6.32
N ARG A 501 3.32 -9.57 -7.28
CA ARG A 501 2.88 -9.63 -8.69
C ARG A 501 2.05 -10.88 -8.91
N ARG A 502 1.12 -10.84 -9.87
CA ARG A 502 0.33 -12.00 -10.27
C ARG A 502 0.84 -12.60 -11.56
N MET A 503 1.03 -13.90 -11.60
CA MET A 503 1.50 -14.63 -12.78
C MET A 503 0.56 -14.43 -13.98
N GLU A 504 -0.76 -14.38 -13.77
CA GLU A 504 -1.77 -14.10 -14.80
C GLU A 504 -1.60 -12.74 -15.51
N LYS A 505 -0.86 -11.81 -14.90
CA LYS A 505 -0.55 -10.49 -15.48
C LYS A 505 0.86 -10.45 -16.08
N MET A 506 1.80 -11.15 -15.47
CA MET A 506 3.20 -11.15 -15.87
C MET A 506 3.50 -12.13 -17.01
N GLY A 507 2.81 -13.27 -17.04
CA GLY A 507 3.09 -14.37 -17.96
C GLY A 507 4.36 -15.18 -17.63
N TRP A 508 5.04 -14.89 -16.52
CA TRP A 508 6.27 -15.57 -16.08
C TRP A 508 6.46 -15.44 -14.56
N ALA A 509 7.39 -16.23 -13.99
CA ALA A 509 7.89 -16.09 -12.62
C ALA A 509 9.38 -16.46 -12.54
N PRO A 510 10.18 -15.83 -11.65
CA PRO A 510 11.62 -16.09 -11.53
C PRO A 510 11.96 -17.48 -10.97
N LEU A 511 11.05 -18.10 -10.20
CA LEU A 511 11.26 -19.38 -9.53
C LEU A 511 12.59 -19.42 -8.75
N ASP A 512 12.78 -18.43 -7.88
CA ASP A 512 13.99 -18.19 -7.06
C ASP A 512 13.55 -17.72 -5.67
N LEU A 513 14.10 -18.33 -4.61
CA LEU A 513 13.80 -17.99 -3.21
C LEU A 513 14.49 -16.71 -2.71
N TYR A 514 15.55 -16.24 -3.38
CA TYR A 514 16.23 -14.98 -3.01
C TYR A 514 15.56 -13.73 -3.60
N SER A 515 14.46 -13.92 -4.31
CA SER A 515 13.71 -12.90 -5.02
C SER A 515 12.24 -12.89 -4.53
N PRO A 516 11.54 -11.74 -4.63
CA PRO A 516 10.11 -11.71 -4.32
C PRO A 516 9.32 -12.73 -5.16
N LEU A 517 8.54 -13.56 -4.47
CA LEU A 517 7.74 -14.59 -5.10
C LEU A 517 6.56 -13.99 -5.88
N VAL A 518 6.19 -14.65 -6.96
CA VAL A 518 5.06 -14.26 -7.82
C VAL A 518 3.84 -15.09 -7.44
N ASP A 519 2.72 -14.41 -7.20
CA ASP A 519 1.45 -15.05 -6.88
C ASP A 519 0.90 -15.81 -8.09
N THR A 520 0.76 -17.11 -7.91
CA THR A 520 0.22 -18.05 -8.90
C THR A 520 -1.20 -18.49 -8.57
N ASN A 521 -1.84 -17.84 -7.59
CA ASN A 521 -3.13 -18.20 -7.00
C ASN A 521 -3.13 -19.54 -6.23
N THR A 522 -1.97 -20.18 -6.04
CA THR A 522 -1.79 -21.35 -5.17
C THR A 522 -0.44 -21.30 -4.45
N GLY A 523 -0.41 -21.76 -3.21
CA GLY A 523 0.82 -21.87 -2.42
C GLY A 523 1.85 -22.84 -3.02
N VAL A 524 1.34 -23.92 -3.63
CA VAL A 524 2.13 -24.99 -4.27
C VAL A 524 3.07 -24.42 -5.34
N LEU A 525 2.54 -23.58 -6.22
CA LEU A 525 3.36 -22.95 -7.27
C LEU A 525 4.07 -21.68 -6.79
N THR A 526 3.45 -20.90 -5.90
CA THR A 526 4.02 -19.62 -5.44
C THR A 526 5.29 -19.82 -4.63
N ALA A 527 5.28 -20.78 -3.69
CA ALA A 527 6.40 -21.04 -2.78
C ALA A 527 6.99 -22.44 -2.99
N GLY A 528 6.15 -23.47 -3.17
CA GLY A 528 6.61 -24.86 -3.29
C GLY A 528 7.56 -25.13 -4.44
N VAL A 529 7.23 -24.67 -5.65
CA VAL A 529 8.10 -24.86 -6.82
C VAL A 529 9.45 -24.13 -6.68
N PRO A 530 9.51 -22.84 -6.28
CA PRO A 530 10.78 -22.20 -5.96
C PRO A 530 11.59 -22.94 -4.90
N MET A 531 10.95 -23.47 -3.85
CA MET A 531 11.61 -24.28 -2.82
C MET A 531 12.18 -25.57 -3.39
N ALA A 532 11.40 -26.35 -4.13
CA ALA A 532 11.87 -27.60 -4.74
C ALA A 532 13.08 -27.38 -5.65
N LEU A 533 13.07 -26.30 -6.44
CA LEU A 533 14.21 -25.92 -7.27
C LEU A 533 15.43 -25.51 -6.44
N HIS A 534 15.22 -24.77 -5.36
CA HIS A 534 16.29 -24.37 -4.44
C HIS A 534 16.90 -25.60 -3.73
N PHE A 535 16.08 -26.59 -3.41
CA PHE A 535 16.51 -27.87 -2.85
C PHE A 535 17.21 -28.76 -3.88
N GLY A 536 17.21 -28.43 -5.19
CA GLY A 536 17.92 -29.21 -6.20
C GLY A 536 17.13 -30.39 -6.80
N ALA A 537 15.79 -30.34 -6.73
CA ALA A 537 14.93 -31.39 -7.25
C ALA A 537 15.12 -31.65 -8.76
N THR A 538 15.24 -32.91 -9.14
CA THR A 538 15.21 -33.34 -10.55
C THR A 538 13.78 -33.51 -11.07
N ASP A 539 12.88 -33.91 -10.19
CA ASP A 539 11.47 -34.15 -10.47
C ASP A 539 10.62 -33.55 -9.35
N ILE A 540 9.56 -32.86 -9.74
CA ILE A 540 8.56 -32.29 -8.85
C ILE A 540 7.23 -32.98 -9.14
N VAL A 541 6.65 -33.62 -8.11
CA VAL A 541 5.33 -34.24 -8.19
C VAL A 541 4.37 -33.45 -7.32
N ILE A 542 3.17 -33.16 -7.81
CA ILE A 542 2.11 -32.59 -6.98
C ILE A 542 1.07 -33.65 -6.62
N VAL A 543 0.48 -33.53 -5.44
CA VAL A 543 -0.60 -34.39 -4.96
C VAL A 543 -1.57 -33.57 -4.09
N GLY A 544 -2.84 -33.95 -4.03
CA GLY A 544 -3.86 -33.17 -3.31
C GLY A 544 -4.13 -31.80 -3.93
N CYS A 545 -3.96 -31.66 -5.25
CA CYS A 545 -4.13 -30.43 -6.01
C CYS A 545 -5.40 -30.47 -6.88
N ASP A 546 -6.50 -30.96 -6.33
CA ASP A 546 -7.71 -31.37 -7.05
C ASP A 546 -8.25 -30.32 -8.01
N SER A 547 -8.22 -29.03 -7.65
CA SER A 547 -8.59 -27.91 -8.52
C SER A 547 -10.00 -28.03 -9.15
N ASN A 548 -10.88 -28.82 -8.55
CA ASN A 548 -12.23 -29.14 -9.01
C ASN A 548 -13.30 -28.47 -8.13
N TYR A 549 -12.96 -27.31 -7.55
CA TYR A 549 -13.80 -26.60 -6.59
C TYR A 549 -15.17 -26.25 -7.17
N SER A 550 -16.23 -26.74 -6.51
CA SER A 550 -17.63 -26.43 -6.80
C SER A 550 -18.24 -25.42 -5.80
N SER A 551 -17.63 -25.30 -4.62
CA SER A 551 -17.95 -24.34 -3.57
C SER A 551 -16.74 -24.11 -2.66
N ALA A 552 -16.78 -23.06 -1.84
CA ALA A 552 -15.74 -22.86 -0.80
C ALA A 552 -15.78 -23.96 0.29
N SER A 553 -16.96 -24.48 0.61
CA SER A 553 -17.16 -25.65 1.48
C SER A 553 -16.85 -26.95 0.75
N GLY A 554 -16.16 -27.91 1.37
CA GLY A 554 -15.80 -29.21 0.75
C GLY A 554 -14.61 -29.15 -0.21
N SER A 555 -13.89 -28.03 -0.21
CA SER A 555 -12.68 -27.81 -1.02
C SER A 555 -11.45 -28.56 -0.53
N TYR A 556 -11.51 -29.18 0.65
CA TYR A 556 -10.35 -29.70 1.36
C TYR A 556 -10.57 -31.13 1.85
N PHE A 557 -9.50 -31.82 2.24
CA PHE A 557 -9.57 -33.19 2.82
C PHE A 557 -10.11 -33.22 4.25
N TYR A 558 -10.27 -32.06 4.89
CA TYR A 558 -10.80 -31.89 6.23
C TYR A 558 -12.13 -31.13 6.20
N GLU A 559 -12.89 -31.21 7.30
CA GLU A 559 -14.19 -30.57 7.41
C GLU A 559 -14.07 -29.05 7.44
N ALA A 560 -15.01 -28.34 6.81
CA ALA A 560 -14.96 -26.87 6.72
C ALA A 560 -14.98 -26.18 8.09
N SER A 561 -15.57 -26.81 9.12
CA SER A 561 -15.57 -26.33 10.51
C SER A 561 -14.18 -26.33 11.16
N GLN A 562 -13.23 -27.09 10.62
CA GLN A 562 -11.84 -27.14 11.08
C GLN A 562 -10.96 -26.07 10.42
N HIS A 563 -11.52 -25.26 9.53
CA HIS A 563 -10.83 -24.17 8.84
C HIS A 563 -11.21 -22.82 9.44
N SER A 564 -10.43 -22.34 10.41
CA SER A 564 -10.71 -21.10 11.13
C SER A 564 -10.03 -19.86 10.53
N SER A 565 -9.10 -20.03 9.59
CA SER A 565 -8.47 -18.90 8.90
C SER A 565 -9.39 -18.22 7.90
N ALA A 566 -9.11 -16.95 7.58
CA ALA A 566 -9.82 -16.26 6.52
C ALA A 566 -9.62 -16.98 5.17
N THR A 567 -10.65 -17.01 4.34
CA THR A 567 -10.62 -17.72 3.04
C THR A 567 -10.71 -16.74 1.87
N THR A 568 -10.24 -17.21 0.70
CA THR A 568 -10.51 -16.49 -0.54
C THR A 568 -12.01 -16.54 -0.83
N ARG A 569 -12.59 -15.42 -1.26
CA ARG A 569 -14.00 -15.37 -1.64
C ARG A 569 -14.32 -16.46 -2.67
N GLU A 570 -15.46 -17.11 -2.49
CA GLU A 570 -15.92 -18.21 -3.33
C GLU A 570 -15.95 -17.85 -4.83
N ASP A 571 -16.46 -16.68 -5.19
CA ASP A 571 -16.51 -16.21 -6.58
C ASP A 571 -15.13 -16.12 -7.24
N THR A 572 -14.13 -15.74 -6.46
CA THR A 572 -12.73 -15.66 -6.89
C THR A 572 -12.12 -17.05 -7.00
N LEU A 573 -12.41 -17.93 -6.04
CA LEU A 573 -11.94 -19.32 -6.05
C LEU A 573 -12.47 -20.07 -7.28
N LEU A 574 -13.80 -20.05 -7.50
CA LEU A 574 -14.43 -20.69 -8.65
C LEU A 574 -13.87 -20.18 -9.98
N LYS A 575 -13.73 -18.85 -10.11
CA LYS A 575 -13.14 -18.25 -11.32
C LYS A 575 -11.70 -18.70 -11.56
N THR A 576 -10.91 -18.85 -10.50
CA THR A 576 -9.49 -19.22 -10.57
C THR A 576 -9.29 -20.58 -11.22
N TRP A 577 -10.17 -21.53 -10.92
CA TRP A 577 -10.01 -22.95 -11.25
C TRP A 577 -10.90 -23.44 -12.41
N THR A 578 -11.50 -22.51 -13.15
CA THR A 578 -12.07 -22.83 -14.48
C THR A 578 -11.00 -23.35 -15.44
N THR A 579 -11.39 -24.04 -16.52
CA THR A 579 -10.47 -24.59 -17.55
C THR A 579 -9.52 -23.53 -18.13
N ASP A 580 -10.02 -22.32 -18.34
CA ASP A 580 -9.25 -21.16 -18.82
C ASP A 580 -8.89 -20.19 -17.68
N GLY A 581 -9.04 -20.64 -16.44
CA GLY A 581 -8.84 -19.87 -15.25
C GLY A 581 -7.37 -19.56 -14.97
N PRO A 582 -7.10 -18.51 -14.19
CA PRO A 582 -5.74 -18.16 -13.74
C PRO A 582 -4.93 -19.31 -13.11
N GLY A 583 -5.57 -20.25 -12.42
CA GLY A 583 -4.90 -21.40 -11.79
C GLY A 583 -4.31 -22.36 -12.83
N GLN A 584 -5.11 -22.80 -13.81
CA GLN A 584 -4.65 -23.65 -14.92
C GLN A 584 -3.56 -22.94 -15.76
N PHE A 585 -3.70 -21.63 -15.97
CA PHE A 585 -2.66 -20.82 -16.60
C PHE A 585 -1.34 -20.86 -15.83
N GLY A 586 -1.40 -20.71 -14.50
CA GLY A 586 -0.21 -20.75 -13.64
C GLY A 586 0.56 -22.07 -13.71
N TYR A 587 -0.15 -23.21 -13.65
CA TYR A 587 0.47 -24.53 -13.79
C TYR A 587 1.13 -24.71 -15.16
N ARG A 588 0.49 -24.28 -16.24
CA ARG A 588 1.05 -24.36 -17.59
C ARG A 588 2.31 -23.51 -17.77
N VAL A 589 2.31 -22.28 -17.28
CA VAL A 589 3.50 -21.41 -17.31
C VAL A 589 4.63 -22.06 -16.50
N THR A 590 4.33 -22.52 -15.29
CA THR A 590 5.34 -23.14 -14.41
C THR A 590 5.92 -24.42 -15.03
N ARG A 591 5.09 -25.29 -15.61
CA ARG A 591 5.56 -26.48 -16.34
C ARG A 591 6.53 -26.15 -17.45
N ASN A 592 6.23 -25.12 -18.25
CA ASN A 592 7.13 -24.71 -19.33
C ASN A 592 8.46 -24.19 -18.79
N LEU A 593 8.44 -23.38 -17.72
CA LEU A 593 9.66 -22.89 -17.06
C LEU A 593 10.50 -24.02 -16.44
N LEU A 594 9.86 -25.05 -15.88
CA LEU A 594 10.55 -26.22 -15.34
C LEU A 594 11.12 -27.11 -16.45
N HIS A 595 10.38 -27.30 -17.55
CA HIS A 595 10.85 -28.03 -18.72
C HIS A 595 12.09 -27.37 -19.34
N GLU A 596 12.13 -26.03 -19.42
CA GLU A 596 13.31 -25.28 -19.87
C GLU A 596 14.53 -25.49 -18.97
N ARG A 597 14.32 -25.85 -17.69
CA ARG A 597 15.37 -26.20 -16.72
C ARG A 597 15.68 -27.70 -16.66
N GLY A 598 14.99 -28.53 -17.46
CA GLY A 598 15.13 -29.98 -17.44
C GLY A 598 14.56 -30.66 -16.19
N VAL A 599 13.64 -29.99 -15.48
CA VAL A 599 13.01 -30.52 -14.26
C VAL A 599 11.65 -31.12 -14.59
N GLY A 600 11.43 -32.37 -14.20
CA GLY A 600 10.14 -33.04 -14.36
C GLY A 600 9.04 -32.37 -13.54
N PHE A 601 7.83 -32.25 -14.10
CA PHE A 601 6.67 -31.71 -13.36
C PHE A 601 5.38 -32.46 -13.68
N SER A 602 4.91 -33.26 -12.74
CA SER A 602 3.78 -34.18 -12.92
C SER A 602 2.75 -34.08 -11.79
N ASP A 603 1.57 -34.61 -12.04
CA ASP A 603 0.42 -34.57 -11.14
C ASP A 603 -0.06 -35.98 -10.77
N ALA A 604 0.12 -36.35 -9.51
CA ALA A 604 -0.33 -37.60 -8.91
C ALA A 604 -1.70 -37.46 -8.20
N THR A 605 -2.37 -36.31 -8.32
CA THR A 605 -3.67 -36.08 -7.69
C THR A 605 -4.74 -36.97 -8.30
N VAL A 606 -5.33 -37.85 -7.48
CA VAL A 606 -6.40 -38.77 -7.86
C VAL A 606 -7.68 -37.99 -8.15
N GLY A 607 -8.21 -38.08 -9.38
CA GLY A 607 -9.46 -37.43 -9.76
C GLY A 607 -9.41 -35.89 -9.89
N GLY A 608 -8.22 -35.29 -9.79
CA GLY A 608 -8.05 -33.84 -9.92
C GLY A 608 -8.30 -33.30 -11.33
N ALA A 609 -8.89 -32.11 -11.43
CA ALA A 609 -9.28 -31.43 -12.68
C ALA A 609 -8.12 -30.67 -13.39
N LEU A 610 -6.90 -30.73 -12.86
CA LEU A 610 -5.73 -30.21 -13.57
C LEU A 610 -5.46 -31.06 -14.82
N THR A 611 -5.51 -30.42 -15.99
CA THR A 611 -5.30 -31.08 -17.30
C THR A 611 -4.00 -30.66 -17.96
N VAL A 612 -3.35 -29.64 -17.41
CA VAL A 612 -2.13 -29.04 -17.98
C VAL A 612 -0.85 -29.76 -17.57
N LEU A 613 -0.89 -30.65 -16.58
CA LEU A 613 0.26 -31.46 -16.16
C LEU A 613 0.08 -32.92 -16.62
N PRO A 614 1.16 -33.63 -16.97
CA PRO A 614 1.13 -35.08 -17.14
C PRO A 614 0.63 -35.74 -15.86
N LYS A 615 -0.40 -36.59 -15.99
CA LYS A 615 -0.89 -37.40 -14.88
C LYS A 615 0.02 -38.61 -14.69
N VAL A 616 0.31 -38.93 -13.44
CA VAL A 616 1.05 -40.13 -13.05
C VAL A 616 0.27 -40.91 -12.01
N THR A 617 0.37 -42.24 -12.07
CA THR A 617 -0.16 -43.16 -11.07
C THR A 617 0.77 -43.25 -9.86
N LEU A 618 0.27 -43.73 -8.73
CA LEU A 618 1.11 -43.91 -7.53
C LEU A 618 2.25 -44.92 -7.74
N ASP A 619 2.07 -45.90 -8.63
CA ASP A 619 3.14 -46.84 -8.98
C ASP A 619 4.25 -46.19 -9.81
N GLU A 620 3.89 -45.26 -10.71
CA GLU A 620 4.86 -44.44 -11.43
C GLU A 620 5.61 -43.49 -10.48
N VAL A 621 4.94 -42.92 -9.47
CA VAL A 621 5.58 -42.12 -8.42
C VAL A 621 6.65 -42.95 -7.68
N ARG A 622 6.32 -44.17 -7.24
CA ARG A 622 7.30 -45.07 -6.61
C ARG A 622 8.49 -45.38 -7.51
N ALA A 623 8.24 -45.51 -8.82
CA ALA A 623 9.29 -45.76 -9.80
C ALA A 623 10.23 -44.56 -9.98
N ILE A 624 9.72 -43.32 -9.90
CA ILE A 624 10.53 -42.09 -9.94
C ILE A 624 11.50 -42.05 -8.75
N ALA A 625 11.02 -42.26 -7.51
CA ALA A 625 11.90 -42.33 -6.34
C ALA A 625 12.96 -43.44 -6.46
N SER A 626 12.56 -44.61 -6.94
CA SER A 626 13.48 -45.73 -7.14
C SER A 626 14.55 -45.46 -8.21
N ALA A 627 14.23 -44.64 -9.22
CA ALA A 627 15.19 -44.26 -10.25
C ALA A 627 16.23 -43.26 -9.72
N ALA A 628 15.78 -42.29 -8.94
CA ALA A 628 16.63 -41.29 -8.29
C ALA A 628 17.71 -41.92 -7.40
N VAL A 629 17.33 -42.92 -6.59
CA VAL A 629 18.26 -43.69 -5.73
C VAL A 629 19.31 -44.48 -6.51
N ARG A 630 19.03 -44.86 -7.77
CA ARG A 630 20.00 -45.59 -8.61
C ARG A 630 21.02 -44.68 -9.30
N THR A 631 20.71 -43.39 -9.43
CA THR A 631 21.55 -42.41 -10.11
C THR A 631 22.46 -41.63 -9.15
N ALA A 632 22.08 -41.55 -7.88
CA ALA A 632 22.91 -41.04 -6.79
C ALA A 632 23.89 -42.13 -6.31
#